data_AF-A0A1B1ND66-F1
#
_entry.id   AF-A0A1B1ND66-F1
#
_cell.length_a   1.000
_cell.length_b   1.000
_cell.length_c   1.000
_cell.angle_alpha   90.00
_cell.angle_beta   90.00
_cell.angle_gamma   90.00
#
_symmetry.space_group_name_H-M   'P 1'
#
loop_
_entity.id
_entity.type
_entity.pdbx_description
1 polymer ?
#
loop_
_entity_poly.entity_id
_entity_poly.type
_entity_poly.pdbx_seq_one_letter_code
_entity_poly.pdbx_strand_id
1 'polypeptide(L)'
;MNTPEQDHENLRDRAARILQAMDATPIPAMDVNYYAHYLEELRLLVDEFLAGAPDPSLTGTRVWLMWDCADLIGSYTTESAARAEHADLQDQLRTDYGEGAQPLDSLTITTAYVSTSCPGQARTDQ
;
A
#
# COMPACT_ATOMS: atom_id res chain seq x y z
N MET A 1 -26.34 -7.41 -31.71
CA MET A 1 -26.30 -8.88 -31.52
C MET A 1 -24.96 -9.35 -32.07
N ASN A 2 -23.95 -9.78 -31.32
CA ASN A 2 -23.82 -10.14 -29.90
C ASN A 2 -22.39 -9.84 -29.42
N THR A 3 -22.27 -9.59 -28.13
CA THR A 3 -21.10 -9.22 -27.32
C THR A 3 -19.99 -10.29 -27.35
N PRO A 4 -18.70 -9.94 -27.38
CA PRO A 4 -17.65 -10.90 -27.09
C PRO A 4 -17.68 -11.22 -25.59
N GLU A 5 -18.23 -12.37 -25.21
CA GLU A 5 -17.94 -13.00 -23.93
C GLU A 5 -16.44 -13.32 -23.93
N GLN A 6 -15.63 -12.42 -23.40
CA GLN A 6 -14.29 -12.79 -22.95
C GLN A 6 -14.52 -13.73 -21.76
N ASP A 7 -14.24 -15.02 -21.97
CA ASP A 7 -14.01 -15.99 -20.91
C ASP A 7 -13.01 -15.36 -19.94
N HIS A 8 -13.52 -14.81 -18.83
CA HIS A 8 -12.67 -14.35 -17.74
C HIS A 8 -12.20 -15.63 -17.05
N GLU A 9 -11.14 -16.24 -17.60
CA GLU A 9 -10.41 -17.26 -16.90
C GLU A 9 -10.08 -16.74 -15.50
N ASN A 10 -10.41 -17.51 -14.46
CA ASN A 10 -10.15 -17.07 -13.10
C ASN A 10 -8.65 -16.78 -12.95
N LEU A 11 -8.31 -15.57 -12.48
CA LEU A 11 -6.92 -15.11 -12.33
C LEU A 11 -6.07 -16.12 -11.54
N ARG A 12 -6.68 -16.82 -10.58
CA ARG A 12 -6.03 -17.89 -9.80
C ARG A 12 -5.69 -19.11 -10.65
N ASP A 13 -6.58 -19.53 -11.54
CA ASP A 13 -6.36 -20.68 -12.42
C ASP A 13 -5.28 -20.37 -13.45
N ARG A 14 -5.28 -19.15 -13.99
CA ARG A 14 -4.24 -18.67 -14.90
C ARG A 14 -2.87 -18.60 -14.21
N ALA A 15 -2.82 -18.05 -13.00
CA ALA A 15 -1.59 -18.00 -12.20
C ALA A 15 -1.06 -19.41 -11.87
N ALA A 16 -1.94 -20.34 -11.47
CA ALA A 16 -1.57 -21.72 -11.19
C ALA A 16 -0.96 -22.40 -12.42
N ARG A 17 -1.56 -22.21 -13.60
CA ARG A 17 -1.05 -22.78 -14.86
C ARG A 17 0.34 -22.27 -15.21
N ILE A 18 0.57 -20.96 -15.09
CA ILE A 18 1.87 -20.35 -15.40
C ILE A 18 2.95 -20.89 -14.45
N LEU A 19 2.68 -20.93 -13.15
CA LEU A 19 3.63 -21.45 -12.17
C LEU A 19 3.90 -22.94 -12.38
N GLN A 20 2.89 -23.73 -12.74
CA GLN A 20 3.07 -25.15 -13.08
C GLN A 20 3.92 -25.34 -14.34
N ALA A 21 3.73 -24.51 -15.38
CA ALA A 21 4.54 -24.58 -16.58
C ALA A 21 6.01 -24.22 -16.29
N MET A 22 6.24 -23.26 -15.39
CA MET A 22 7.57 -22.91 -14.90
C MET A 22 8.24 -24.04 -14.13
N ASP A 23 7.54 -24.67 -13.20
CA ASP A 23 8.04 -25.81 -12.41
C ASP A 23 8.32 -27.05 -13.27
N ALA A 24 7.48 -27.30 -14.29
CA ALA A 24 7.65 -28.42 -15.20
C ALA A 24 8.79 -28.23 -16.21
N THR A 25 9.35 -27.03 -16.35
CA THR A 25 10.41 -26.76 -17.33
C THR A 25 11.79 -27.06 -16.72
N PRO A 26 12.58 -27.98 -17.30
CA PRO A 26 13.94 -28.23 -16.84
C PRO A 26 14.84 -27.00 -17.01
N ILE A 27 15.70 -26.72 -16.02
CA ILE A 27 16.65 -25.59 -16.03
C ILE A 27 17.43 -25.44 -17.34
N PRO A 28 17.94 -26.53 -17.98
CA PRO A 28 18.66 -26.41 -19.25
C PRO A 28 17.82 -25.90 -20.43
N ALA A 29 16.50 -25.98 -20.35
CA ALA A 29 15.56 -25.50 -21.38
C ALA A 29 15.12 -24.04 -21.15
N MET A 30 15.53 -23.42 -20.04
CA MET A 30 15.20 -22.03 -19.69
C MET A 30 16.23 -21.08 -20.30
N ASP A 31 15.94 -20.54 -21.48
CA ASP A 31 16.76 -19.53 -22.14
C ASP A 31 16.31 -18.08 -21.79
N VAL A 32 17.00 -17.08 -22.34
CA VAL A 32 16.66 -15.67 -22.09
C VAL A 32 15.25 -15.31 -22.54
N ASN A 33 14.76 -15.95 -23.61
CA ASN A 33 13.41 -15.70 -24.14
C ASN A 33 12.35 -16.31 -23.22
N TYR A 34 12.62 -17.48 -22.66
CA TYR A 34 11.79 -18.13 -21.65
C TYR A 34 11.61 -17.20 -20.44
N TYR A 35 12.69 -16.69 -19.86
CA TYR A 35 12.60 -15.77 -18.73
C TYR A 35 11.87 -14.47 -19.09
N ALA A 36 12.11 -13.91 -20.27
CA ALA A 36 11.43 -12.70 -20.72
C ALA A 36 9.92 -12.91 -20.88
N HIS A 37 9.51 -14.05 -21.46
CA HIS A 37 8.10 -14.40 -21.64
C HIS A 37 7.38 -14.55 -20.30
N TYR A 38 7.93 -15.35 -19.39
CA TYR A 38 7.28 -15.59 -18.10
C TYR A 38 7.34 -14.39 -17.16
N LEU A 39 8.35 -13.52 -17.29
CA LEU A 39 8.36 -12.24 -16.61
C LEU A 39 7.17 -11.37 -17.02
N GLU A 40 6.88 -11.25 -18.33
CA GLU A 40 5.76 -10.43 -18.80
C GLU A 40 4.41 -11.05 -18.42
N GLU A 41 4.25 -12.37 -18.50
CA GLU A 41 3.00 -13.03 -18.05
C GLU A 41 2.74 -12.81 -16.55
N LEU A 42 3.78 -12.90 -15.71
CA LEU A 42 3.66 -12.59 -14.28
C LEU A 42 3.37 -11.10 -14.04
N ARG A 43 3.97 -10.20 -14.83
CA ARG A 43 3.70 -8.76 -14.76
C ARG A 43 2.24 -8.45 -15.05
N LEU A 44 1.69 -9.04 -16.11
CA LEU A 44 0.28 -8.86 -16.50
C LEU A 44 -0.67 -9.43 -15.44
N LEU A 45 -0.36 -10.59 -14.86
CA LEU A 45 -1.15 -11.16 -13.76
C LEU A 45 -1.19 -10.23 -12.53
N VAL A 46 -0.05 -9.64 -12.17
CA VAL A 46 0.03 -8.69 -11.06
C VAL A 46 -0.72 -7.40 -11.38
N ASP A 47 -0.55 -6.85 -12.59
CA ASP A 47 -1.26 -5.65 -13.02
C ASP A 47 -2.78 -5.86 -12.99
N GLU A 48 -3.26 -7.01 -13.47
CA GLU A 48 -4.69 -7.38 -13.45
C GLU A 48 -5.21 -7.58 -12.02
N PHE A 49 -4.44 -8.25 -11.16
CA PHE A 49 -4.78 -8.43 -9.75
C PHE A 49 -4.90 -7.09 -9.02
N LEU A 50 -3.96 -6.17 -9.25
CA LEU A 50 -3.96 -4.84 -8.66
C LEU A 50 -5.07 -3.95 -9.22
N ALA A 51 -5.41 -4.08 -10.51
CA ALA A 51 -6.52 -3.35 -11.12
C ALA A 51 -7.89 -3.81 -10.59
N GLY A 52 -8.02 -5.10 -10.22
CA GLY A 52 -9.23 -5.66 -9.62
C GLY A 52 -9.30 -5.51 -8.09
N ALA A 53 -8.18 -5.20 -7.43
CA ALA A 53 -8.16 -4.95 -6.01
C ALA A 53 -8.89 -3.62 -5.73
N PRO A 54 -9.89 -3.60 -4.82
CA PRO A 54 -10.44 -2.33 -4.36
C PRO A 54 -9.28 -1.53 -3.78
N ASP A 55 -9.04 -0.35 -4.33
CA ASP A 55 -8.01 0.54 -3.83
C ASP A 55 -8.27 0.74 -2.32
N PRO A 56 -7.31 0.42 -1.43
CA PRO A 56 -7.48 0.67 -0.01
C PRO A 56 -7.72 2.17 0.27
N SER A 57 -7.34 3.05 -0.66
CA SER A 57 -7.66 4.48 -0.61
C SER A 57 -9.15 4.81 -0.82
N LEU A 58 -9.91 3.91 -1.48
CA LEU A 58 -11.35 4.09 -1.73
C LEU A 58 -12.23 3.63 -0.57
N THR A 59 -11.68 2.87 0.39
CA THR A 59 -12.44 2.33 1.53
C THR A 59 -11.84 2.69 2.90
N GLY A 60 -10.63 3.25 2.93
CA GLY A 60 -9.95 3.69 4.14
C GLY A 60 -10.14 5.19 4.41
N THR A 61 -10.24 5.56 5.69
CA THR A 61 -10.07 6.96 6.09
C THR A 61 -8.59 7.32 5.94
N ARG A 62 -8.30 8.36 5.15
CA ARG A 62 -6.94 8.91 5.05
C ARG A 62 -6.56 9.54 6.39
N VAL A 63 -5.40 9.14 6.91
CA VAL A 63 -4.82 9.71 8.12
C VAL A 63 -3.41 10.22 7.84
N TRP A 64 -3.05 11.29 8.54
CA TRP A 64 -1.72 11.87 8.55
C TRP A 64 -1.05 11.44 9.86
N LEU A 65 0.07 10.73 9.75
CA LEU A 65 0.82 10.19 10.87
C LEU A 65 2.04 11.05 11.09
N MET A 66 2.31 11.38 12.35
CA MET A 66 3.47 12.15 12.77
C MET A 66 4.42 11.27 13.55
N TRP A 67 5.70 11.34 13.16
CA TRP A 67 6.76 10.51 13.69
C TRP A 67 7.84 11.39 14.30
N ASP A 68 8.42 10.94 15.39
CA ASP A 68 9.71 11.41 15.89
C ASP A 68 10.73 10.27 15.72
N CYS A 69 11.59 10.39 14.71
CA CYS A 69 12.45 9.32 14.21
C CYS A 69 11.65 8.04 13.86
N ALA A 70 11.59 7.09 14.79
CA ALA A 70 10.90 5.81 14.64
C ALA A 70 9.62 5.72 15.50
N ASP A 71 9.39 6.68 16.40
CA ASP A 71 8.28 6.66 17.34
C ASP A 71 7.08 7.41 16.75
N LEU A 72 5.92 6.74 16.70
CA LEU A 72 4.68 7.37 16.26
C LEU A 72 4.13 8.24 17.41
N ILE A 73 4.12 9.55 17.20
CA ILE A 73 3.73 10.52 18.24
C ILE A 73 2.32 11.09 18.03
N GLY A 74 1.74 10.94 16.84
CA GLY A 74 0.38 11.44 16.58
C GLY A 74 -0.25 10.92 15.29
N SER A 75 -1.59 10.95 15.26
CA SER A 75 -2.39 10.63 14.07
C SER A 75 -3.52 11.64 13.91
N TYR A 76 -3.70 12.14 12.70
CA TYR A 76 -4.63 13.21 12.38
C TYR A 76 -5.51 12.81 11.20
N THR A 77 -6.75 13.29 11.20
CA THR A 77 -7.72 13.07 10.12
C THR A 77 -7.76 14.22 9.11
N THR A 78 -6.93 15.25 9.28
CA THR A 78 -6.76 16.34 8.32
C THR A 78 -5.27 16.70 8.19
N GLU A 79 -4.86 17.11 6.99
CA GLU A 79 -3.49 17.58 6.73
C GLU A 79 -3.17 18.84 7.53
N SER A 80 -4.13 19.76 7.63
CA SER A 80 -3.93 21.05 8.30
C SER A 80 -3.68 20.87 9.80
N ALA A 81 -4.36 19.94 10.46
CA ALA A 81 -4.10 19.64 11.86
C ALA A 81 -2.70 19.04 12.05
N ALA A 82 -2.31 18.07 11.21
CA ALA A 82 -0.97 17.49 11.27
C ALA A 82 0.13 18.54 11.05
N ARG A 83 -0.06 19.47 10.11
CA ARG A 83 0.91 20.55 9.84
C ARG A 83 0.98 21.57 10.97
N ALA A 84 -0.15 21.93 11.59
CA ALA A 84 -0.18 22.87 12.70
C ALA A 84 0.60 22.29 13.90
N GLU A 85 0.27 21.07 14.30
CA GLU A 85 0.95 20.37 15.40
C GLU A 85 2.44 20.17 15.11
N HIS A 86 2.80 19.90 13.86
CA HIS A 86 4.21 19.78 13.46
C HIS A 86 4.96 21.10 13.63
N ALA A 87 4.35 22.22 13.26
CA ALA A 87 4.96 23.54 13.43
C ALA A 87 5.11 23.89 14.92
N ASP A 88 4.10 23.59 15.73
CA ASP A 88 4.12 23.82 17.18
C ASP A 88 5.21 22.98 17.86
N LEU A 89 5.34 21.70 17.50
CA LEU A 89 6.40 20.83 18.02
C LEU A 89 7.79 21.25 17.56
N GLN A 90 7.93 21.69 16.31
CA GLN A 90 9.19 22.25 15.83
C GLN A 90 9.60 23.51 16.59
N ASP A 91 8.64 24.38 16.91
CA ASP A 91 8.91 25.59 17.70
C ASP A 91 9.32 25.24 19.14
N GLN A 92 8.60 24.31 19.77
CA GLN A 92 8.93 23.82 21.12
C GLN A 92 10.34 23.23 21.19
N LEU A 93 10.71 22.37 20.23
CA LEU A 93 12.05 21.79 20.16
C LEU A 93 13.12 22.88 19.94
N ARG A 94 12.82 23.90 19.15
CA ARG A 94 13.74 25.03 18.96
C ARG A 94 13.92 25.82 20.26
N THR A 95 12.87 26.02 21.04
CA THR A 95 12.93 26.65 22.36
C THR A 95 13.75 25.83 23.35
N ASP A 96 13.56 24.51 23.38
CA ASP A 96 14.19 23.63 24.36
C ASP A 96 15.69 23.38 24.10
N TYR A 97 16.10 23.30 22.82
CA TYR A 97 17.47 22.94 22.43
C TYR A 97 18.31 24.12 21.91
N GLY A 98 17.69 25.28 21.66
CA GLY A 98 18.37 26.48 21.19
C GLY A 98 18.72 26.46 19.69
N GLU A 99 19.07 27.63 19.16
CA GLU A 99 19.21 27.95 17.72
C GLU A 99 20.36 27.21 16.99
N GLY A 100 21.06 26.29 17.65
CA GLY A 100 22.24 25.58 17.15
C GLY A 100 22.14 24.05 17.08
N ALA A 101 20.98 23.46 17.43
CA ALA A 101 20.78 22.03 17.26
C ALA A 101 20.61 21.68 15.77
N GLN A 102 21.46 20.76 15.28
CA GLN A 102 21.37 20.15 13.94
C GLN A 102 19.96 19.58 13.69
N PRO A 103 19.50 19.56 12.43
CA PRO A 103 18.12 19.88 12.09
C PRO A 103 17.12 18.92 12.71
N LEU A 104 15.97 19.55 13.02
CA LEU A 104 14.65 19.03 13.39
C LEU A 104 14.05 18.05 12.35
N ASP A 105 14.89 17.25 11.69
CA ASP A 105 14.53 16.19 10.73
C ASP A 105 14.05 14.92 11.46
N SER A 106 14.00 14.95 12.80
CA SER A 106 13.39 13.88 13.58
C SER A 106 11.87 13.82 13.36
N LEU A 107 11.24 14.99 13.18
CA LEU A 107 9.81 15.10 12.93
C LEU A 107 9.50 14.88 11.45
N THR A 108 8.73 13.83 11.16
CA THR A 108 8.25 13.55 9.79
C THR A 108 6.75 13.29 9.76
N ILE A 109 6.09 13.75 8.70
CA ILE A 109 4.68 13.47 8.44
C ILE A 109 4.57 12.48 7.28
N THR A 110 3.88 11.37 7.49
CA THR A 110 3.53 10.40 6.44
C THR A 110 2.01 10.26 6.34
N THR A 111 1.53 9.72 5.23
CA THR A 111 0.09 9.45 5.05
C THR A 111 -0.16 7.97 4.94
N ALA A 112 -1.19 7.50 5.62
CA ALA A 112 -1.68 6.13 5.54
C ALA A 112 -3.18 6.13 5.30
N TYR A 113 -3.70 5.04 4.72
CA TYR A 113 -5.12 4.78 4.63
C TYR A 113 -5.46 3.69 5.64
N VAL A 114 -6.35 4.00 6.58
CA VAL A 114 -6.76 3.07 7.62
C VAL A 114 -8.23 2.73 7.43
N SER A 115 -8.54 1.45 7.34
CA SER A 115 -9.91 0.97 7.36
C SER A 115 -10.50 1.17 8.75
N THR A 116 -11.42 2.11 8.90
CA THR A 116 -12.15 2.38 10.15
C THR A 116 -13.34 1.42 10.32
N SER A 117 -13.13 0.14 10.00
CA SER A 117 -14.08 -0.90 10.38
C SER A 117 -13.96 -1.07 11.89
N CYS A 118 -14.78 -0.35 12.66
CA CYS A 118 -14.86 -0.52 14.11
C CYS A 118 -15.07 -2.02 14.41
N PRO A 119 -14.12 -2.71 15.08
CA PRO A 119 -14.34 -4.09 15.51
C PRO A 119 -15.32 -4.04 16.69
N GLY A 120 -16.62 -3.96 16.42
CA GLY A 120 -17.60 -3.86 17.51
C GLY A 120 -19.04 -3.48 17.19
N GLN A 121 -19.46 -3.29 15.93
CA GLN A 121 -20.90 -3.21 15.63
C GLN A 121 -21.45 -4.57 15.18
N ALA A 122 -21.31 -5.57 16.06
CA ALA A 122 -22.24 -6.69 16.03
C ALA A 122 -23.61 -6.12 16.43
N ARG A 123 -24.50 -5.93 15.44
CA ARG A 123 -25.91 -5.69 15.69
C ARG A 123 -26.46 -6.85 16.52
N THR A 124 -26.61 -6.63 17.82
CA THR A 124 -27.66 -7.29 18.59
C THR A 124 -28.97 -6.63 18.17
N ASP A 125 -29.61 -7.18 17.13
CA ASP A 125 -31.03 -7.00 16.93
C ASP A 125 -31.75 -8.22 17.53
N GLN A 126 -32.65 -7.92 18.47
CA GLN A 126 -33.60 -8.83 19.12
C GLN A 126 -34.67 -9.33 18.15
#